data_AF-A0A3D3CQ62-F1
#
_entry.id   AF-A0A3D3CQ62-F1
#
_cell.length_a   1.000
_cell.length_b   1.000
_cell.length_c   1.000
_cell.angle_alpha   90.00
_cell.angle_beta   90.00
_cell.angle_gamma   90.00
#
_symmetry.space_group_name_H-M   'P 1'
#
loop_
_entity.id
_entity.type
_entity.pdbx_description
1 polymer ?
#
loop_
_entity_poly.entity_id
_entity_poly.type
_entity_poly.pdbx_seq_one_letter_code
_entity_poly.pdbx_strand_id
1 'polypeptide(L)' 'MNNTYADLVQQTFNFPQEGFEVRDNYLQFNGVDIKALIDKYGTPLKLSYLPKIGMQIRKAKKMFATAMSRHKYEGKYFY' A
#
# COMPACT_ATOMS: atom_id res chain seq x y z
N MET A 1 6.08 -32.22 3.29
CA MET A 1 5.58 -31.08 4.08
C MET A 1 6.75 -30.11 4.23
N ASN A 2 6.72 -29.00 3.51
CA ASN A 2 7.81 -28.03 3.51
C ASN A 2 7.56 -27.03 4.66
N ASN A 3 8.48 -26.98 5.62
CA ASN A 3 8.33 -26.30 6.91
C ASN A 3 9.19 -25.03 6.99
N THR A 4 9.48 -24.36 5.86
CA THR A 4 10.33 -23.17 5.90
C THR A 4 9.50 -21.94 6.21
N TYR A 5 10.12 -20.96 6.90
CA TYR A 5 9.51 -19.65 7.11
C TYR A 5 9.11 -18.98 5.79
N ALA A 6 9.87 -19.23 4.71
CA ALA A 6 9.54 -18.73 3.37
C ALA A 6 8.22 -19.32 2.84
N ASP A 7 7.96 -20.61 3.06
CA ASP A 7 6.69 -21.25 2.68
C ASP A 7 5.50 -20.68 3.46
N LEU A 8 5.67 -20.45 4.78
CA LEU A 8 4.66 -19.79 5.61
C LEU A 8 4.37 -18.38 5.09
N VAL A 9 5.41 -17.62 4.73
CA VAL A 9 5.25 -16.26 4.19
C VAL A 9 4.53 -16.30 2.83
N GLN A 10 4.88 -17.22 1.93
CA GLN A 10 4.20 -17.36 0.64
C GLN A 10 2.73 -17.80 0.80
N GLN A 11 2.43 -18.67 1.76
CA GLN A 11 1.06 -19.12 2.02
C GLN A 11 0.21 -18.05 2.71
N THR A 12 0.81 -17.23 3.57
CA THR A 12 0.08 -16.26 4.41
C THR A 12 -0.01 -14.89 3.76
N PHE A 13 0.98 -14.52 2.93
CA PHE A 13 1.06 -13.20 2.31
C PHE A 13 1.06 -13.33 0.78
N ASN A 14 0.03 -12.78 0.14
CA ASN A 14 0.07 -12.51 -1.30
C ASN A 14 1.08 -11.38 -1.55
N PHE A 15 2.34 -11.77 -1.76
CA PHE A 15 3.42 -10.87 -2.15
C PHE A 15 3.70 -11.00 -3.66
N PRO A 16 3.90 -9.89 -4.39
CA PRO A 16 3.89 -8.51 -3.91
C PRO A 16 2.48 -7.96 -3.66
N GLN A 17 2.32 -7.19 -2.57
CA GLN A 17 1.10 -6.43 -2.34
C GLN A 17 0.99 -5.26 -3.34
N GLU A 18 -0.22 -4.75 -3.55
CA GLU A 18 -0.46 -3.62 -4.47
C GLU A 18 0.44 -2.41 -4.13
N GLY A 19 1.28 -2.01 -5.10
CA GLY A 19 2.22 -0.90 -4.95
C GLY A 19 3.61 -1.31 -4.48
N PHE A 20 3.88 -2.60 -4.26
CA PHE A 20 5.22 -3.14 -4.12
C PHE A 20 5.54 -4.03 -5.31
N GLU A 21 6.78 -3.97 -5.79
CA GLU A 21 7.28 -4.84 -6.84
C GLU A 21 8.77 -5.09 -6.62
N VAL A 22 9.28 -6.23 -7.09
CA VAL A 22 10.71 -6.54 -7.05
C VAL A 22 11.22 -6.47 -8.48
N ARG A 23 12.23 -5.62 -8.71
CA ARG A 23 12.94 -5.52 -10.00
C ARG A 23 14.43 -5.67 -9.73
N ASP A 24 15.06 -6.59 -10.43
CA ASP A 24 16.49 -6.89 -10.25
C ASP A 24 16.89 -7.17 -8.79
N ASN A 25 16.04 -7.91 -8.07
CA ASN A 25 16.15 -8.20 -6.63
C ASN A 25 16.08 -6.98 -5.69
N TYR A 26 15.72 -5.81 -6.20
CA TYR A 26 15.49 -4.61 -5.39
C TYR A 26 14.00 -4.26 -5.32
N LEU A 27 13.58 -3.81 -4.14
CA LEU A 27 12.19 -3.40 -3.91
C LEU A 27 11.93 -2.04 -4.56
N GLN A 28 10.87 -1.96 -5.36
CA GLN A 28 10.28 -0.69 -5.76
C GLN A 28 8.95 -0.49 -5.04
N PHE A 29 8.69 0.76 -4.67
CA PHE A 29 7.47 1.18 -3.99
C PHE A 29 6.73 2.21 -4.85
N ASN A 30 5.59 1.84 -5.41
CA ASN A 30 4.81 2.63 -6.38
C ASN A 30 5.68 3.14 -7.54
N GLY A 31 6.53 2.27 -8.10
CA GLY A 31 7.47 2.58 -9.17
C GLY A 31 8.69 3.40 -8.73
N VAL A 32 8.86 3.66 -7.43
CA VAL A 32 10.04 4.35 -6.87
C VAL A 32 11.08 3.32 -6.45
N ASP A 33 12.29 3.44 -6.99
CA ASP A 33 13.44 2.64 -6.59
C ASP A 33 13.92 3.01 -5.18
N ILE A 34 13.69 2.09 -4.22
CA ILE A 34 14.08 2.29 -2.83
C ILE A 34 15.60 2.22 -2.64
N LYS A 35 16.31 1.39 -3.43
CA LYS A 35 17.76 1.25 -3.34
C LYS A 35 18.45 2.55 -3.74
N ALA A 36 18.00 3.18 -4.82
CA ALA A 36 18.51 4.48 -5.25
C ALA A 36 18.32 5.58 -4.17
N LEU A 37 17.20 5.56 -3.45
CA LEU A 37 16.97 6.51 -2.35
C LEU A 37 17.89 6.23 -1.15
N ILE A 38 18.09 4.96 -0.79
CA ILE A 38 19.02 4.58 0.28
C ILE A 38 20.45 4.99 -0.07
N ASP A 39 20.90 4.74 -1.30
CA ASP A 39 22.24 5.09 -1.74
C ASP A 39 22.49 6.60 -1.69
N LYS A 40 21.45 7.38 -1.98
CA LYS A 40 21.52 8.84 -2.00
C LYS A 40 21.42 9.48 -0.63
N TYR A 41 20.55 8.98 0.25
CA TYR A 41 20.19 9.65 1.51
C TYR A 41 20.65 8.89 2.78
N GLY A 42 21.13 7.66 2.63
CA GLY A 42 21.52 6.82 3.76
C GLY A 42 20.33 6.27 4.55
N THR A 43 20.63 5.62 5.68
CA THR A 43 19.66 5.03 6.61
C THR A 43 19.94 5.47 8.04
N PRO A 44 18.92 5.57 8.92
CA PRO A 44 17.53 5.21 8.71
C PRO A 44 16.76 6.24 7.87
N LEU A 45 15.92 5.75 6.95
CA LEU A 45 15.11 6.57 6.05
C LEU A 45 13.62 6.25 6.25
N LYS A 46 12.79 7.28 6.36
CA LYS A 46 11.33 7.16 6.31
C LYS A 46 10.80 7.79 5.03
N LEU A 47 10.15 6.99 4.19
CA LEU A 47 9.55 7.42 2.93
C LEU A 47 8.03 7.44 3.03
N SER A 48 7.41 8.51 2.53
CA SER A 48 5.96 8.65 2.40
C SER A 48 5.60 8.91 0.94
N TYR A 49 4.69 8.10 0.37
CA TYR A 49 4.23 8.27 -1.00
C TYR A 49 2.83 8.90 -1.03
N LEU A 50 2.82 10.24 -1.14
CA LEU A 50 1.61 11.06 -1.08
C LEU A 50 0.50 10.66 -2.07
N PRO A 51 0.80 10.22 -3.32
CA PRO A 51 -0.26 9.81 -4.24
C PRO A 51 -1.08 8.61 -3.73
N LYS A 52 -0.46 7.63 -3.06
CA LYS A 52 -1.19 6.50 -2.45
C LYS A 52 -2.05 6.97 -1.28
N ILE A 53 -1.58 7.93 -0.47
CA ILE A 53 -2.40 8.54 0.59
C ILE A 53 -3.67 9.17 -0.02
N GLY A 54 -3.50 10.01 -1.05
CA GLY A 54 -4.64 10.62 -1.75
C GLY A 54 -5.61 9.60 -2.36
N MET A 55 -5.09 8.49 -2.89
CA MET A 55 -5.89 7.37 -3.39
C MET A 55 -6.75 6.74 -2.28
N GLN A 56 -6.18 6.50 -1.09
CA GLN A 56 -6.93 5.94 0.03
C GLN A 56 -8.00 6.90 0.54
N ILE A 57 -7.72 8.22 0.56
CA ILE A 57 -8.70 9.25 0.93
C ILE A 57 -9.91 9.19 -0.01
N ARG A 58 -9.66 9.15 -1.32
CA ARG A 58 -10.73 9.05 -2.33
C ARG A 58 -11.50 7.74 -2.20
N LYS A 59 -10.80 6.63 -1.94
CA LYS A 59 -11.42 5.32 -1.70
C LYS A 59 -12.37 5.37 -0.50
N ALA A 60 -11.93 5.94 0.62
CA ALA A 60 -12.76 6.11 1.82
C ALA A 60 -14.00 6.97 1.51
N LYS A 61 -13.82 8.15 0.89
CA LYS A 61 -14.93 9.02 0.47
C LYS A 61 -15.97 8.26 -0.39
N LYS A 62 -15.51 7.45 -1.34
CA LYS A 62 -16.39 6.62 -2.20
C LYS A 62 -17.14 5.54 -1.40
N MET A 63 -16.45 4.87 -0.47
CA MET A 63 -17.07 3.84 0.38
C MET A 63 -18.19 4.43 1.24
N PHE A 64 -17.94 5.56 1.90
CA PHE A 64 -18.95 6.25 2.70
C PHE A 64 -20.11 6.75 1.84
N ALA A 65 -19.85 7.38 0.70
CA ALA A 65 -20.91 7.84 -0.21
C ALA A 65 -21.80 6.66 -0.67
N THR A 66 -21.19 5.52 -1.00
CA THR A 66 -21.93 4.31 -1.43
C THR A 66 -22.79 3.76 -0.30
N ALA A 67 -22.25 3.67 0.92
CA ALA A 67 -22.99 3.17 2.08
C ALA A 67 -24.13 4.12 2.49
N MET A 68 -23.87 5.42 2.53
CA MET A 68 -24.88 6.44 2.85
C MET A 68 -26.05 6.39 1.86
N SER A 69 -25.75 6.28 0.56
CA SER A 69 -26.78 6.13 -0.48
C SER A 69 -27.61 4.86 -0.28
N ARG A 70 -26.97 3.71 0.00
CA ARG A 70 -27.67 2.43 0.24
C ARG A 70 -28.60 2.46 1.45
N HIS A 71 -28.21 3.17 2.50
CA HIS A 71 -28.96 3.25 3.75
C HIS A 71 -29.84 4.50 3.88
N LYS A 72 -29.96 5.31 2.81
CA LYS A 72 -30.70 6.58 2.80
C LYS A 72 -30.28 7.51 3.96
N TYR A 73 -28.99 7.52 4.27
CA TYR A 73 -28.44 8.33 5.34
C TYR A 73 -28.24 9.78 4.86
N GLU A 74 -28.84 10.74 5.57
CA GLU A 74 -28.85 12.15 5.16
C GLU A 74 -27.69 12.98 5.74
N GLY A 75 -26.93 12.42 6.68
CA GLY A 75 -25.78 13.09 7.30
C GLY A 75 -24.62 13.28 6.32
N LYS A 76 -23.82 14.32 6.55
CA LYS A 76 -22.65 14.64 5.72
C LYS A 76 -21.40 13.92 6.24
N TYR A 77 -20.59 13.40 5.31
CA TYR A 77 -19.27 12.88 5.61
C TYR A 77 -18.21 14.00 5.57
N PHE A 78 -17.45 14.17 6.65
CA PHE A 78 -16.33 15.10 6.73
C PHE A 78 -15.02 14.33 6.90
N TYR A 79 -14.05 14.63 6.04
CA TYR A 79 -12.69 14.07 6.03
C TYR A 79 -11.68 15.20 5.97
#